data_AF-A0A3B0UGP0-F1
#
_entry.id   AF-A0A3B0UGP0-F1
#
_cell.length_a   1.000
_cell.length_b   1.000
_cell.length_c   1.000
_cell.angle_alpha   90.00
_cell.angle_beta   90.00
_cell.angle_gamma   90.00
#
_symmetry.space_group_name_H-M   'P 1'
#
loop_
_entity.id
_entity.type
_entity.pdbx_description
1 polymer ?
#
loop_
_entity_poly.entity_id
_entity_poly.type
_entity_poly.pdbx_seq_one_letter_code
_entity_poly.pdbx_strand_id
1 'polypeptide(L)'
;MNEIIKKQDQELRDIIYKVPALITLFVASQVAEGHLVPREERTAKVYLSILSNQADEALQDYFQKVKKTFNDDIEVLDKELPKGTKKRKEKIEQLLQPVKTFLSRLSPPLNIVFKDALLGFVSHARDSRQDILESVMLPFISDDLQRIENERLRRILD
;
A
#
# COMPACT_ATOMS: atom_id res chain seq x y z
N MET A 1 -13.46 0.80 -9.30
CA MET A 1 -12.32 1.64 -8.86
C MET A 1 -11.68 2.43 -9.99
N ASN A 2 -11.26 1.81 -11.10
CA ASN A 2 -10.55 2.52 -12.18
C ASN A 2 -11.30 3.72 -12.77
N GLU A 3 -12.62 3.64 -12.94
CA GLU A 3 -13.42 4.79 -13.39
C GLU A 3 -13.44 5.95 -12.39
N ILE A 4 -13.34 5.67 -11.09
CA ILE A 4 -13.24 6.69 -10.04
C ILE A 4 -11.86 7.36 -10.10
N ILE A 5 -10.81 6.55 -10.32
CA ILE A 5 -9.44 7.04 -10.48
C ILE A 5 -9.33 7.91 -11.74
N LYS A 6 -9.91 7.50 -12.89
CA LYS A 6 -9.88 8.28 -14.14
C LYS A 6 -10.43 9.71 -13.99
N LYS A 7 -11.33 9.95 -13.02
CA LYS A 7 -11.90 11.27 -12.73
C LYS A 7 -10.97 12.19 -11.92
N GLN A 8 -9.89 11.66 -11.34
CA GLN A 8 -8.90 12.46 -10.62
C GLN A 8 -7.95 13.16 -11.59
N ASP A 9 -7.23 14.18 -11.13
CA ASP A 9 -6.15 14.82 -11.89
C ASP A 9 -4.98 13.86 -12.14
N GLN A 10 -4.16 14.17 -13.14
CA GLN A 10 -3.10 13.26 -13.60
C GLN A 10 -2.10 12.92 -12.50
N GLU A 11 -1.70 13.90 -11.69
CA GLU A 11 -0.72 13.71 -10.62
C GLU A 11 -1.26 12.73 -9.57
N LEU A 12 -2.49 12.95 -9.09
CA LEU A 12 -3.14 12.06 -8.15
C LEU A 12 -3.35 10.66 -8.74
N ARG A 13 -3.75 10.54 -10.01
CA ARG A 13 -3.89 9.23 -10.68
C ARG A 13 -2.58 8.45 -10.66
N ASP A 14 -1.48 9.10 -11.01
CA ASP A 14 -0.17 8.45 -11.10
C ASP A 14 0.29 7.97 -9.72
N ILE A 15 0.06 8.77 -8.68
CA ILE A 15 0.36 8.37 -7.31
C ILE A 15 -0.52 7.19 -6.87
N ILE A 16 -1.83 7.20 -7.17
CA ILE A 16 -2.75 6.11 -6.79
C ILE A 16 -2.31 4.76 -7.35
N TYR A 17 -1.86 4.69 -8.61
CA TYR A 17 -1.35 3.45 -9.19
C TYR A 17 0.01 3.02 -8.61
N LYS A 18 0.80 3.97 -8.11
CA LYS A 18 2.10 3.71 -7.45
C LYS A 18 1.99 3.31 -5.99
N VAL A 19 0.81 3.36 -5.37
CA VAL A 19 0.62 3.06 -3.93
C VAL A 19 1.23 1.72 -3.51
N PRO A 20 1.00 0.59 -4.23
CA PRO A 20 1.59 -0.69 -3.82
C PRO A 20 3.12 -0.70 -3.87
N ALA A 21 3.74 -0.01 -4.84
CA ALA A 21 5.19 0.13 -4.91
C ALA A 21 5.73 1.02 -3.77
N LEU A 22 5.05 2.13 -3.46
CA LEU A 22 5.38 3.02 -2.35
C LEU A 22 5.30 2.29 -0.99
N ILE A 23 4.27 1.48 -0.78
CA ILE A 23 4.12 0.66 0.44
C ILE A 23 5.24 -0.40 0.52
N THR A 24 5.56 -1.06 -0.61
CA THR A 24 6.64 -2.06 -0.66
C THR A 24 8.00 -1.43 -0.34
N LEU A 25 8.31 -0.26 -0.91
CA LEU A 25 9.55 0.46 -0.63
C LEU A 25 9.59 1.01 0.79
N PHE A 26 8.44 1.41 1.33
CA PHE A 26 8.33 1.77 2.73
C PHE A 26 8.72 0.58 3.61
N VAL A 27 8.09 -0.59 3.42
CA VAL A 27 8.42 -1.82 4.14
C VAL A 27 9.91 -2.16 4.02
N ALA A 28 10.44 -2.22 2.80
CA ALA A 28 11.85 -2.55 2.54
C ALA A 28 12.82 -1.56 3.23
N SER A 29 12.45 -0.27 3.29
CA SER A 29 13.26 0.77 3.92
C SER A 29 13.46 0.60 5.42
N GLN A 30 12.53 -0.10 6.09
CA GLN A 30 12.59 -0.33 7.53
C GLN A 30 13.50 -1.51 7.92
N VAL A 31 13.73 -2.44 6.98
CA VAL A 31 14.52 -3.64 7.22
C VAL A 31 15.96 -3.53 6.73
N ALA A 32 16.24 -2.65 5.76
CA ALA A 32 17.55 -2.52 5.14
C ALA A 32 17.97 -1.06 4.91
N GLU A 33 17.93 -0.23 5.96
CA GLU A 33 18.48 1.15 5.96
C GLU A 33 18.00 2.05 4.79
N GLY A 34 16.81 1.80 4.25
CA GLY A 34 16.32 2.54 3.08
C GLY A 34 16.70 1.97 1.72
N HIS A 35 17.02 0.67 1.63
CA HIS A 35 17.22 -0.04 0.36
C HIS A 35 16.06 -0.99 0.04
N LEU A 36 15.83 -1.24 -1.25
CA LEU A 36 14.92 -2.30 -1.70
C LEU A 36 15.54 -3.66 -1.36
N VAL A 37 14.73 -4.54 -0.78
CA VAL A 37 15.13 -5.90 -0.42
C VAL A 37 14.45 -6.89 -1.37
N PRO A 38 15.18 -7.80 -2.02
CA PRO A 38 14.60 -8.76 -2.97
C PRO A 38 13.46 -9.61 -2.40
N ARG A 39 13.52 -9.94 -1.10
CA ARG A 39 12.45 -10.69 -0.40
C ARG A 39 11.13 -9.91 -0.37
N GLU A 40 11.18 -8.63 -0.03
CA GLU A 40 10.00 -7.76 0.06
C GLU A 40 9.40 -7.51 -1.31
N GLU A 41 10.25 -7.24 -2.30
CA GLU A 41 9.84 -7.09 -3.69
C GLU A 41 9.14 -8.35 -4.21
N ARG A 42 9.75 -9.53 -4.01
CA ARG A 42 9.16 -10.80 -4.45
C ARG A 42 7.82 -11.05 -3.80
N THR A 43 7.70 -10.76 -2.50
CA THR A 43 6.48 -10.99 -1.75
C THR A 43 5.36 -10.06 -2.22
N ALA A 44 5.66 -8.78 -2.43
CA ALA A 44 4.72 -7.83 -3.02
C ALA A 44 4.24 -8.27 -4.41
N LYS A 45 5.13 -8.81 -5.27
CA LYS A 45 4.74 -9.34 -6.59
C LYS A 45 3.79 -10.53 -6.49
N VAL A 46 4.04 -11.46 -5.57
CA VAL A 46 3.15 -12.60 -5.34
C VAL A 46 1.79 -12.12 -4.88
N TYR A 47 1.76 -11.23 -3.89
CA TYR A 47 0.52 -10.69 -3.35
C TYR A 47 -0.27 -9.88 -4.39
N LEU A 48 0.41 -9.04 -5.18
CA LEU A 48 -0.19 -8.32 -6.31
C LEU A 48 -0.75 -9.27 -7.37
N SER A 49 -0.09 -10.41 -7.63
CA SER A 49 -0.62 -11.42 -8.53
C SER A 49 -1.92 -12.04 -8.01
N ILE A 50 -2.02 -12.31 -6.71
CA ILE A 50 -3.24 -12.77 -6.06
C ILE A 50 -4.34 -11.72 -6.23
N LEU A 51 -4.09 -10.46 -5.86
CA LEU A 51 -5.08 -9.38 -5.96
C LEU A 51 -5.53 -9.12 -7.41
N SER A 52 -4.62 -9.20 -8.39
CA SER A 52 -4.98 -9.02 -9.80
C SER A 52 -5.98 -10.05 -10.34
N ASN A 53 -6.08 -11.21 -9.68
CA ASN A 53 -6.93 -12.31 -10.08
C ASN A 53 -8.14 -12.52 -9.15
N GLN A 54 -8.00 -12.20 -7.86
CA GLN A 54 -8.93 -12.61 -6.80
C GLN A 54 -9.46 -11.45 -5.95
N ALA A 55 -9.02 -10.20 -6.19
CA ALA A 55 -9.64 -9.05 -5.54
C ALA A 55 -11.11 -8.92 -5.95
N ASP A 56 -11.89 -8.23 -5.12
CA ASP A 56 -13.25 -7.81 -5.44
C ASP A 56 -13.30 -7.18 -6.85
N GLU A 57 -14.37 -7.45 -7.60
CA GLU A 57 -14.57 -6.95 -8.96
C GLU A 57 -14.38 -5.43 -9.04
N ALA A 58 -14.76 -4.70 -7.98
CA ALA A 58 -14.60 -3.26 -7.91
C ALA A 58 -13.12 -2.82 -7.95
N LEU A 59 -12.17 -3.66 -7.54
CA LEU A 59 -10.74 -3.39 -7.44
C LEU A 59 -9.88 -4.19 -8.44
N GLN A 60 -10.42 -5.23 -9.05
CA GLN A 60 -9.63 -6.13 -9.90
C GLN A 60 -8.92 -5.39 -11.04
N ASP A 61 -9.63 -4.52 -11.77
CA ASP A 61 -9.06 -3.71 -12.84
C ASP A 61 -7.94 -2.78 -12.36
N TYR A 62 -8.02 -2.29 -11.12
CA TYR A 62 -6.96 -1.49 -10.52
C TYR A 62 -5.71 -2.34 -10.32
N PHE A 63 -5.83 -3.50 -9.67
CA PHE A 63 -4.69 -4.36 -9.40
C PHE A 63 -4.09 -4.98 -10.67
N GLN A 64 -4.90 -5.26 -11.69
CA GLN A 64 -4.39 -5.65 -13.01
C GLN A 64 -3.56 -4.54 -13.65
N LYS A 65 -3.97 -3.27 -13.52
CA LYS A 65 -3.19 -2.15 -14.04
C LYS A 65 -1.89 -1.96 -13.25
N VAL A 66 -1.95 -1.99 -11.92
CA VAL A 66 -0.74 -1.90 -11.08
C VAL A 66 0.22 -3.04 -11.38
N LYS A 67 -0.26 -4.27 -11.56
CA LYS A 67 0.58 -5.43 -11.91
C LYS A 67 1.41 -5.22 -13.18
N LYS A 68 0.90 -4.46 -14.15
CA LYS A 68 1.62 -4.17 -15.40
C LYS A 68 2.77 -3.19 -15.20
N THR A 69 2.63 -2.22 -14.29
CA THR A 69 3.61 -1.14 -14.10
C THR A 69 4.49 -1.32 -12.86
N PHE A 70 4.14 -2.24 -11.96
CA PHE A 70 4.77 -2.39 -10.64
C PHE A 70 6.29 -2.53 -10.67
N ASN A 71 6.84 -3.30 -11.62
CA ASN A 71 8.30 -3.48 -11.74
C ASN A 71 9.00 -2.17 -12.09
N ASP A 72 8.47 -1.45 -13.06
CA ASP A 72 9.04 -0.18 -13.50
C ASP A 72 8.86 0.88 -12.41
N ASP A 73 7.67 0.93 -11.79
CA ASP A 73 7.36 1.85 -10.71
C ASP A 73 8.26 1.64 -9.50
N ILE A 74 8.49 0.39 -9.07
CA ILE A 74 9.33 0.13 -7.89
C ILE A 74 10.81 0.44 -8.18
N GLU A 75 11.30 0.17 -9.38
CA GLU A 75 12.68 0.48 -9.77
C GLU A 75 12.91 1.99 -9.87
N VAL A 76 11.99 2.72 -10.53
CA VAL A 76 12.05 4.18 -10.65
C VAL A 76 11.97 4.82 -9.26
N LEU A 77 11.00 4.42 -8.44
CA LEU A 77 10.83 4.97 -7.10
C LEU A 77 12.02 4.63 -6.19
N ASP A 78 12.64 3.45 -6.29
CA ASP A 78 13.83 3.16 -5.48
C ASP A 78 14.99 4.10 -5.83
N LYS A 79 15.13 4.48 -7.10
CA LYS A 79 16.17 5.43 -7.57
C LYS A 79 15.86 6.87 -7.16
N GLU A 80 14.61 7.29 -7.28
CA GLU A 80 14.19 8.68 -7.02
C GLU A 80 14.05 8.99 -5.52
N LEU A 81 13.60 8.03 -4.72
CA LEU A 81 13.39 8.25 -3.31
C LEU A 81 14.72 8.34 -2.57
N PRO A 82 14.85 9.26 -1.60
CA PRO A 82 16.08 9.40 -0.83
C PRO A 82 16.43 8.06 -0.17
N LYS A 83 17.73 7.77 -0.11
CA LYS A 83 18.26 6.64 0.67
C LYS A 83 18.26 7.01 2.16
N GLY A 84 18.22 6.00 3.02
CA GLY A 84 18.09 6.17 4.47
C GLY A 84 16.63 6.09 4.95
N THR A 85 16.40 5.24 5.94
CA THR A 85 15.08 4.89 6.47
C THR A 85 14.19 6.09 6.79
N LYS A 86 14.71 7.09 7.53
CA LYS A 86 13.91 8.25 7.97
C LYS A 86 13.48 9.14 6.79
N LYS A 87 14.43 9.55 5.95
CA LYS A 87 14.15 10.45 4.81
C LYS A 87 13.24 9.79 3.78
N ARG A 88 13.44 8.49 3.53
CA ARG A 88 12.60 7.69 2.64
C ARG A 88 11.17 7.60 3.18
N LYS A 89 11.00 7.31 4.47
CA LYS A 89 9.71 7.30 5.15
C LYS A 89 8.98 8.64 4.97
N GLU A 90 9.62 9.74 5.35
CA GLU A 90 9.02 11.09 5.27
C GLU A 90 8.58 11.43 3.84
N LYS A 91 9.41 11.10 2.83
CA LYS A 91 9.06 11.35 1.43
C LYS A 91 7.90 10.48 0.94
N ILE A 92 7.88 9.20 1.31
CA ILE A 92 6.77 8.30 0.97
C ILE A 92 5.47 8.79 1.62
N GLU A 93 5.51 9.19 2.90
CA GLU A 93 4.35 9.73 3.60
C GLU A 93 3.78 10.97 2.94
N GLN A 94 4.65 11.88 2.46
CA GLN A 94 4.24 13.07 1.70
C GLN A 94 3.56 12.70 0.38
N LEU A 95 4.16 11.79 -0.40
CA LEU A 95 3.58 11.31 -1.66
C LEU A 95 2.23 10.64 -1.45
N LEU A 96 2.04 9.99 -0.30
CA LEU A 96 0.81 9.30 0.05
C LEU A 96 -0.30 10.22 0.59
N GLN A 97 -0.02 11.49 0.92
CA GLN A 97 -1.05 12.41 1.45
C GLN A 97 -2.26 12.61 0.53
N PRO A 98 -2.09 12.90 -0.78
CA PRO A 98 -3.22 13.07 -1.69
C PRO A 98 -4.09 11.81 -1.80
N VAL A 99 -3.47 10.63 -1.74
CA VAL A 99 -4.18 9.35 -1.78
C VAL A 99 -5.09 9.18 -0.57
N LYS A 100 -4.65 9.58 0.63
CA LYS A 100 -5.49 9.51 1.84
C LYS A 100 -6.76 10.32 1.70
N THR A 101 -6.62 11.55 1.18
CA THR A 101 -7.77 12.42 0.87
C THR A 101 -8.67 11.83 -0.20
N PHE A 102 -8.11 11.12 -1.17
CA PHE A 102 -8.88 10.40 -2.17
C PHE A 102 -9.67 9.22 -1.54
N LEU A 103 -9.03 8.42 -0.69
CA LEU A 103 -9.65 7.27 -0.02
C LEU A 103 -10.79 7.68 0.92
N SER A 104 -10.66 8.82 1.62
CA SER A 104 -11.72 9.32 2.49
C SER A 104 -12.98 9.77 1.73
N ARG A 105 -12.88 10.00 0.42
CA ARG A 105 -14.01 10.36 -0.45
C ARG A 105 -14.65 9.15 -1.13
N LEU A 106 -14.07 7.96 -1.00
CA LEU A 106 -14.67 6.72 -1.51
C LEU A 106 -15.89 6.35 -0.67
N SER A 107 -16.83 5.61 -1.28
CA SER A 107 -17.92 5.03 -0.51
C SER A 107 -17.36 4.10 0.58
N PRO A 108 -17.98 4.03 1.78
CA PRO A 108 -17.44 3.25 2.88
C PRO A 108 -17.09 1.78 2.53
N PRO A 109 -17.94 1.03 1.78
CA PRO A 109 -17.60 -0.34 1.40
C PRO A 109 -16.32 -0.42 0.54
N LEU A 110 -16.20 0.46 -0.45
CA LEU A 110 -15.04 0.47 -1.35
C LEU A 110 -13.77 0.91 -0.64
N ASN A 111 -13.89 1.87 0.27
CA ASN A 111 -12.78 2.35 1.11
C ASN A 111 -12.22 1.21 1.97
N ILE A 112 -13.10 0.45 2.64
CA ILE A 112 -12.71 -0.66 3.51
C ILE A 112 -11.98 -1.75 2.71
N VAL A 113 -12.57 -2.20 1.59
CA VAL A 113 -11.98 -3.27 0.78
C VAL A 113 -10.64 -2.83 0.18
N PHE A 114 -10.53 -1.57 -0.26
CA PHE A 114 -9.27 -1.08 -0.82
C PHE A 114 -8.16 -1.04 0.22
N LYS A 115 -8.46 -0.52 1.42
CA LYS A 115 -7.48 -0.46 2.50
C LYS A 115 -7.10 -1.85 3.01
N ASP A 116 -8.03 -2.81 3.06
CA ASP A 116 -7.72 -4.22 3.40
C ASP A 116 -6.77 -4.85 2.37
N ALA A 117 -6.99 -4.58 1.07
CA ALA A 117 -6.10 -5.04 0.03
C ALA A 117 -4.71 -4.37 0.11
N LEU A 118 -4.60 -3.13 0.57
CA LEU A 118 -3.30 -2.49 0.81
C LEU A 118 -2.58 -3.05 2.04
N LEU A 119 -3.32 -3.42 3.08
CA LEU A 119 -2.77 -4.01 4.32
C LEU A 119 -1.99 -5.30 4.09
N GLY A 120 -2.37 -6.12 3.11
CA GLY A 120 -1.63 -7.34 2.82
C GLY A 120 -0.23 -7.09 2.28
N PHE A 121 0.05 -5.95 1.62
CA PHE A 121 1.42 -5.57 1.24
C PHE A 121 2.31 -5.31 2.45
N VAL A 122 1.72 -4.97 3.60
CA VAL A 122 2.43 -4.68 4.85
C VAL A 122 2.52 -5.93 5.74
N SER A 123 1.46 -6.74 5.77
CA SER A 123 1.36 -7.92 6.64
C SER A 123 2.42 -8.99 6.35
N HIS A 124 3.05 -8.95 5.18
CA HIS A 124 4.14 -9.86 4.82
C HIS A 124 5.53 -9.39 5.30
N ALA A 125 5.67 -8.14 5.75
CA ALA A 125 6.89 -7.57 6.33
C ALA A 125 7.21 -8.08 7.76
N ARG A 126 6.44 -9.06 8.24
CA ARG A 126 6.09 -9.29 9.65
C ARG A 126 7.22 -9.78 10.57
N ASP A 127 8.44 -9.98 10.08
CA ASP A 127 9.53 -10.42 10.95
C ASP A 127 10.09 -9.30 11.87
N SER A 128 9.66 -8.04 11.74
CA SER A 128 9.93 -7.08 12.82
C SER A 128 8.95 -5.90 12.88
N ARG A 129 8.22 -5.82 14.01
CA ARG A 129 7.71 -4.60 14.69
C ARG A 129 6.29 -4.12 14.32
N GLN A 130 5.33 -4.42 15.20
CA GLN A 130 3.96 -3.88 15.23
C GLN A 130 3.92 -2.35 15.31
N ASP A 131 4.87 -1.75 16.03
CA ASP A 131 4.94 -0.29 16.28
C ASP A 131 5.16 0.54 14.99
N ILE A 132 5.76 -0.10 13.96
CA ILE A 132 6.05 0.54 12.67
C ILE A 132 4.82 0.55 11.77
N LEU A 133 3.99 -0.50 11.87
CA LEU A 133 2.72 -0.63 11.18
C LEU A 133 1.83 0.57 11.54
N GLU A 134 1.68 0.86 12.83
CA GLU A 134 0.86 1.97 13.31
C GLU A 134 1.33 3.32 12.75
N SER A 135 2.63 3.63 12.77
CA SER A 135 3.11 4.97 12.39
C SER A 135 2.86 5.38 10.94
N VAL A 136 2.82 4.43 10.00
CA VAL A 136 2.63 4.71 8.55
C VAL A 136 1.27 4.29 8.05
N MET A 137 0.64 3.35 8.75
CA MET A 137 -0.74 2.97 8.47
C MET A 137 -1.75 3.87 9.15
N LEU A 138 -1.46 4.61 10.23
CA LEU A 138 -2.43 5.50 10.91
C LEU A 138 -3.24 6.44 9.98
N PRO A 139 -2.72 6.89 8.83
CA PRO A 139 -3.51 7.69 7.91
C PRO A 139 -4.27 6.87 6.84
N PHE A 140 -3.98 5.57 6.70
CA PHE A 140 -4.65 4.59 5.83
C PHE A 140 -5.59 3.65 6.60
N ILE A 141 -5.35 3.43 7.87
CA ILE A 141 -6.20 2.85 8.89
C ILE A 141 -7.00 4.02 9.44
N SER A 142 -8.23 4.24 8.96
CA SER A 142 -9.16 5.04 9.78
C SER A 142 -9.45 4.24 11.06
N ASP A 143 -10.00 4.88 12.10
CA ASP A 143 -10.43 4.21 13.33
C ASP A 143 -11.23 2.90 13.08
N ASP A 144 -11.94 2.81 11.95
CA ASP A 144 -12.64 1.61 11.48
C ASP A 144 -11.73 0.39 11.22
N LEU A 145 -10.48 0.58 10.81
CA LEU A 145 -9.55 -0.51 10.53
C LEU A 145 -8.77 -0.96 11.76
N GLN A 146 -8.52 -0.09 12.73
CA GLN A 146 -8.10 -0.54 14.06
C GLN A 146 -9.16 -1.48 14.64
N ARG A 147 -10.45 -1.15 14.45
CA ARG A 147 -11.55 -2.05 14.82
C ARG A 147 -11.54 -3.36 14.02
N ILE A 148 -11.36 -3.33 12.69
CA ILE A 148 -11.32 -4.54 11.85
C ILE A 148 -10.08 -5.41 12.14
N GLU A 149 -8.91 -4.82 12.37
CA GLU A 149 -7.69 -5.54 12.74
C GLU A 149 -7.83 -6.17 14.12
N ASN A 150 -8.38 -5.44 15.10
CA ASN A 150 -8.71 -5.98 16.41
C ASN A 150 -9.74 -7.13 16.32
N GLU A 151 -10.76 -7.02 15.45
CA GLU A 151 -11.72 -8.10 15.19
C GLU A 151 -11.07 -9.31 14.50
N ARG A 152 -10.16 -9.10 13.54
CA ARG A 152 -9.39 -10.17 12.90
C ARG A 152 -8.47 -10.88 13.89
N LEU A 153 -7.76 -10.14 14.74
CA LEU A 153 -6.87 -10.70 15.76
C LEU A 153 -7.66 -11.51 16.79
N ARG A 154 -8.85 -11.04 17.21
CA ARG A 154 -9.76 -11.82 18.08
C ARG A 154 -10.17 -13.15 17.45
N ARG A 155 -10.58 -13.15 16.18
CA ARG A 155 -10.98 -14.39 15.47
C ARG A 155 -9.86 -15.41 15.23
N ILE A 156 -8.60 -15.02 15.37
CA ILE A 156 -7.44 -15.91 15.22
C ILE A 156 -7.03 -16.50 16.58
N LEU A 157 -7.38 -15.84 17.68
CA LEU A 157 -7.03 -16.21 19.05
C LEU A 157 -8.15 -16.98 19.78
N ASP A 158 -9.35 -17.00 19.22
CA ASP A 158 -10.45 -17.93 19.57
C ASP A 158 -10.34 -19.22 18.76
#